data_AF-A0A7K8XEA9-F1
#
_entry.id   AF-A0A7K8XEA9-F1
#
_cell.length_a   1.000
_cell.length_b   1.000
_cell.length_c   1.000
_cell.angle_alpha   90.00
_cell.angle_beta   90.00
_cell.angle_gamma   90.00
#
_symmetry.space_group_name_H-M   'P 1'
#
loop_
_entity.id
_entity.type
_entity.pdbx_description
1 polymer ?
#
loop_
_entity_poly.entity_id
_entity_poly.type
_entity_poly.pdbx_seq_one_letter_code
_entity_poly.pdbx_strand_id
1 'polypeptide(L)'
;MAVSETQLYAKVSNKSRSKSTSVLLESLLAKGFPAHTAQKALAATGQKTIEDATKWLHSHCNDPSLDDPIPQEYALYLCPTGPFHNHLQEFWKESKRQCGKNRAHEIFPHITLCDFFTCEDQKVEILYDTLKRVSDNFSQCFPSSISLSLHSSTSYLGFFVGDSHANILKEFAVAFSSEASALADCHVKPCLKQIHLTLAHKFYPHHQKTLEQLAKCINPRETCQWVAALYSRDMRFVHYQTLRALFQYKPQNIDELMINTGDFIYVDPSQQSDVCEGWVIGTSHRTGCRGFLPENYTERASESDTWVKHREYVLATTPRFLTQTKNEPNEKLNGEVPSSGMSRSLTNVLPLQ
;
A
#
# COMPACT_ATOMS: atom_id res chain seq x y z
N MET A 1 -23.00 10.20 35.89
CA MET A 1 -21.84 10.26 36.81
C MET A 1 -20.86 9.20 36.36
N ALA A 2 -19.66 9.65 36.02
CA ALA A 2 -18.64 8.92 35.28
C ALA A 2 -18.05 7.76 36.10
N VAL A 3 -17.84 6.61 35.45
CA VAL A 3 -17.06 5.51 36.00
C VAL A 3 -16.15 4.94 34.90
N SER A 4 -14.86 5.12 35.16
CA SER A 4 -13.69 4.34 34.71
C SER A 4 -13.31 4.34 33.23
N GLU A 5 -12.49 5.33 32.88
CA GLU A 5 -11.34 5.13 32.00
C GLU A 5 -10.08 4.97 32.84
N THR A 6 -9.06 4.35 32.25
CA THR A 6 -7.65 4.28 32.69
C THR A 6 -7.24 3.06 33.52
N GLN A 7 -6.91 1.97 32.83
CA GLN A 7 -5.79 1.07 33.19
C GLN A 7 -5.48 0.16 31.99
N LEU A 8 -4.55 0.57 31.14
CA LEU A 8 -4.19 -0.20 29.93
C LEU A 8 -2.71 -0.12 29.58
N TYR A 9 -1.80 -0.20 30.56
CA TYR A 9 -0.37 -0.42 30.28
C TYR A 9 0.26 -1.28 31.37
N ALA A 10 0.31 -2.58 31.12
CA ALA A 10 1.11 -3.51 31.91
C ALA A 10 2.57 -3.44 31.44
N LYS A 11 3.47 -3.40 32.42
CA LYS A 11 4.93 -3.27 32.28
C LYS A 11 5.52 -4.27 31.29
N VAL A 12 6.24 -3.77 30.29
CA VAL A 12 7.07 -4.57 29.37
C VAL A 12 8.26 -5.14 30.15
N SER A 13 8.32 -6.46 30.24
CA SER A 13 9.44 -7.21 30.80
C SER A 13 10.53 -7.36 29.74
N ASN A 14 11.66 -6.65 29.92
CA ASN A 14 12.84 -6.81 29.08
C ASN A 14 13.53 -8.15 29.38
N LYS A 15 13.21 -9.19 28.61
CA LYS A 15 14.07 -10.37 28.45
C LYS A 15 13.65 -11.19 27.23
N SER A 16 14.37 -11.02 26.11
CA SER A 16 14.38 -11.99 25.02
C SER A 16 15.69 -11.89 24.22
N ARG A 17 16.27 -13.06 23.95
CA ARG A 17 17.62 -13.29 23.41
C ARG A 17 17.70 -12.98 21.91
N SER A 18 18.79 -12.31 21.55
CA SER A 18 19.38 -12.12 20.21
C SER A 18 18.95 -13.13 19.14
N LYS A 19 18.06 -12.68 18.24
CA LYS A 19 18.00 -13.10 16.83
C LYS A 19 18.65 -11.98 16.01
N SER A 20 19.42 -12.37 14.99
CA SER A 20 20.17 -11.51 14.05
C SER A 20 19.62 -10.09 13.98
N THR A 21 20.30 -9.15 14.62
CA THR A 21 19.96 -7.73 14.51
C THR A 21 20.05 -7.35 13.03
N SER A 22 19.01 -6.70 12.50
CA SER A 22 18.99 -6.29 11.09
C SER A 22 20.21 -5.41 10.80
N VAL A 23 20.89 -5.66 9.68
CA VAL A 23 22.05 -4.86 9.22
C VAL A 23 21.69 -3.37 9.16
N LEU A 24 20.44 -3.05 8.83
CA LEU A 24 19.94 -1.68 8.82
C LEU A 24 19.93 -1.06 10.22
N LEU A 25 19.48 -1.82 11.23
CA LEU A 25 19.46 -1.37 12.62
C LEU A 25 20.86 -1.18 13.17
N GLU A 26 21.77 -2.14 12.94
CA GLU A 26 23.18 -2.00 13.35
C GLU A 26 23.83 -0.74 12.75
N SER A 27 23.55 -0.45 11.47
CA SER A 27 24.07 0.76 10.84
C SER A 27 23.52 2.06 11.44
N LEU A 28 22.25 2.10 11.87
CA LEU A 28 21.66 3.27 12.52
C LEU A 28 22.21 3.46 13.94
N LEU A 29 22.41 2.36 14.67
CA LEU A 29 23.07 2.38 15.98
C LEU A 29 24.50 2.89 15.87
N ALA A 30 25.25 2.45 14.86
CA ALA A 30 26.62 2.94 14.60
C ALA A 30 26.67 4.44 14.24
N LYS A 31 25.57 5.01 13.72
CA LYS A 31 25.41 6.46 13.50
C LYS A 31 25.02 7.22 14.77
N GLY A 32 24.81 6.54 15.90
CA GLY A 32 24.51 7.12 17.20
C GLY A 32 23.03 7.31 17.50
N PHE A 33 22.12 6.77 16.69
CA PHE A 33 20.69 6.84 16.97
C PHE A 33 20.30 5.86 18.09
N PRO A 34 19.45 6.26 19.06
CA PRO A 34 18.88 5.34 20.04
C PRO A 34 18.16 4.16 19.39
N ALA A 35 18.22 2.98 20.03
CA ALA A 35 17.68 1.75 19.45
C ALA A 35 16.17 1.82 19.16
N HIS A 36 15.38 2.40 20.07
CA HIS A 36 13.93 2.49 19.92
C HIS A 36 13.53 3.45 18.80
N THR A 37 14.17 4.62 18.68
CA THR A 37 13.88 5.56 17.58
C THR A 37 14.38 5.02 16.23
N ALA A 38 15.52 4.32 16.20
CA ALA A 38 16.00 3.65 15.00
C ALA A 38 15.02 2.56 14.52
N GLN A 39 14.48 1.75 15.44
CA GLN A 39 13.46 0.75 15.12
C GLN A 39 12.16 1.40 14.63
N LYS A 40 11.70 2.47 15.29
CA LYS A 40 10.53 3.23 14.85
C LYS A 40 10.71 3.80 13.44
N ALA A 41 11.86 4.38 13.15
CA ALA A 41 12.17 4.92 11.82
C ALA A 41 12.21 3.83 10.74
N LEU A 42 12.77 2.67 11.07
CA LEU A 42 12.76 1.50 10.19
C LEU A 42 11.33 1.03 9.92
N ALA A 43 10.49 0.90 10.95
CA ALA A 43 9.08 0.55 10.80
C ALA A 43 8.32 1.59 9.94
N ALA A 44 8.47 2.88 10.24
CA ALA A 44 7.84 4.00 9.53
C ALA A 44 8.29 4.17 8.07
N THR A 45 9.39 3.53 7.67
CA THR A 45 9.91 3.59 6.29
C THR A 45 9.85 2.23 5.56
N GLY A 46 9.28 1.22 6.20
CA GLY A 46 9.08 -0.11 5.62
C GLY A 46 10.36 -0.96 5.56
N GLN A 47 11.38 -0.59 6.33
CA GLN A 47 12.69 -1.23 6.37
C GLN A 47 13.28 -1.45 4.97
N LYS A 48 13.28 -0.40 4.15
CA LYS A 48 13.74 -0.44 2.76
C LYS A 48 15.23 -0.13 2.64
N THR A 49 15.63 1.04 3.16
CA THR A 49 17.00 1.54 3.07
C THR A 49 17.41 2.24 4.36
N ILE A 50 18.72 2.33 4.60
CA ILE A 50 19.26 3.08 5.74
C ILE A 50 19.05 4.58 5.51
N GLU A 51 19.14 5.02 4.26
CA GLU A 51 19.00 6.41 3.84
C GLU A 51 17.60 6.94 4.14
N ASP A 52 16.55 6.17 3.84
CA ASP A 52 15.16 6.55 4.12
C ASP A 52 14.93 6.67 5.63
N ALA A 53 15.35 5.68 6.41
CA ALA A 53 15.21 5.70 7.87
C ALA A 53 16.01 6.84 8.51
N THR A 54 17.23 7.08 8.04
CA THR A 54 18.08 8.19 8.48
C THR A 54 17.40 9.53 8.16
N LYS A 55 16.87 9.70 6.93
CA LYS A 55 16.16 10.92 6.54
C LYS A 55 14.90 11.13 7.37
N TRP A 56 14.16 10.07 7.68
CA TRP A 56 12.99 10.12 8.54
C TRP A 56 13.35 10.62 9.94
N LEU A 57 14.40 10.06 10.56
CA LEU A 57 14.89 10.49 11.89
C LEU A 57 15.28 11.97 11.93
N HIS A 58 16.02 12.43 10.92
CA HIS A 58 16.39 13.85 10.84
C HIS A 58 15.17 14.76 10.65
N SER A 59 14.17 14.31 9.90
CA SER A 59 12.95 15.11 9.68
C SER A 59 12.06 15.17 10.93
N HIS A 60 12.08 14.12 11.75
CA HIS A 60 11.31 14.00 13.00
C HIS A 60 12.09 14.41 14.25
N CYS A 61 13.24 15.09 14.11
CA CYS A 61 14.06 15.47 15.27
C CYS A 61 13.33 16.38 16.28
N ASN A 62 12.27 17.07 15.83
CA ASN A 62 11.39 17.90 16.64
C ASN A 62 9.98 17.30 16.80
N ASP A 63 9.77 16.01 16.50
CA ASP A 63 8.51 15.32 16.78
C ASP A 63 8.40 15.10 18.30
N PRO A 64 7.40 15.68 18.99
CA PRO A 64 7.26 15.56 20.44
C PRO A 64 6.99 14.12 20.92
N SER A 65 6.62 13.22 20.01
CA SER A 65 6.29 11.81 20.28
C SER A 65 7.26 10.84 19.60
N LEU A 66 8.44 11.33 19.18
CA LEU A 66 9.49 10.49 18.61
C LEU A 66 9.91 9.36 19.56
N ASP A 67 9.95 9.63 20.86
CA ASP A 67 10.37 8.67 21.89
C ASP A 67 9.23 7.79 22.43
N ASP A 68 7.97 8.13 22.13
CA ASP A 68 6.82 7.38 22.67
C ASP A 68 6.79 5.94 22.11
N PRO A 69 6.48 4.91 22.91
CA PRO A 69 6.45 3.52 22.45
C PRO A 69 5.15 3.19 21.70
N ILE A 70 4.77 4.03 20.72
CA ILE A 70 3.57 3.87 19.90
C ILE A 70 3.93 3.08 18.64
N PRO A 71 3.45 1.84 18.48
CA PRO A 71 3.73 1.05 17.29
C PRO A 71 2.94 1.53 16.08
N GLN A 72 3.39 1.13 14.90
CA GLN A 72 2.59 1.21 13.68
C GLN A 72 1.40 0.23 13.73
N GLU A 73 0.35 0.56 12.99
CA GLU A 73 -0.77 -0.34 12.75
C GLU A 73 -0.67 -0.93 11.34
N TYR A 74 -0.77 -2.25 11.22
CA TYR A 74 -0.54 -3.02 10.01
C TYR A 74 -1.83 -3.63 9.48
N ALA A 75 -1.89 -3.83 8.17
CA ALA A 75 -2.95 -4.60 7.52
C ALA A 75 -2.38 -5.41 6.36
N LEU A 76 -2.93 -6.62 6.18
CA LEU A 76 -2.60 -7.50 5.07
C LEU A 76 -3.73 -7.46 4.04
N TYR A 77 -3.35 -7.14 2.80
CA TYR A 77 -4.26 -7.03 1.68
C TYR A 77 -3.85 -7.95 0.54
N LEU A 78 -4.82 -8.44 -0.21
CA LEU A 78 -4.59 -9.05 -1.51
C LEU A 78 -4.91 -8.02 -2.60
N CYS A 79 -3.90 -7.64 -3.36
CA CYS A 79 -3.98 -6.57 -4.36
C CYS A 79 -3.93 -7.16 -5.77
N PRO A 80 -4.86 -6.79 -6.67
CA PRO A 80 -4.74 -7.11 -8.09
C PRO A 80 -3.68 -6.22 -8.75
N THR A 81 -2.99 -6.77 -9.73
CA THR A 81 -2.01 -6.06 -10.56
C THR A 81 -2.26 -6.32 -12.05
N GLY A 82 -1.63 -5.54 -12.94
CA GLY A 82 -1.78 -5.70 -14.38
C GLY A 82 -3.10 -5.11 -14.94
N PRO A 83 -3.62 -5.63 -16.06
CA PRO A 83 -4.75 -5.03 -16.78
C PRO A 83 -6.01 -4.84 -15.93
N PHE A 84 -6.38 -5.85 -15.12
CA PHE A 84 -7.53 -5.75 -14.23
C PHE A 84 -7.40 -4.59 -13.23
N HIS A 85 -6.20 -4.36 -12.69
CA HIS A 85 -5.94 -3.21 -11.81
C HIS A 85 -6.17 -1.88 -12.55
N ASN A 86 -5.74 -1.77 -13.80
CA ASN A 86 -5.92 -0.55 -14.60
C ASN A 86 -7.41 -0.25 -14.83
N HIS A 87 -8.23 -1.27 -15.08
CA HIS A 87 -9.68 -1.10 -15.20
C HIS A 87 -10.34 -0.66 -13.88
N LEU A 88 -9.87 -1.17 -12.74
CA LEU A 88 -10.32 -0.69 -11.42
C LEU A 88 -9.95 0.77 -11.18
N GLN A 89 -8.74 1.18 -11.56
CA GLN A 89 -8.30 2.58 -11.46
C GLN A 89 -9.13 3.51 -12.36
N GLU A 90 -9.41 3.10 -13.61
CA GLU A 90 -10.23 3.91 -14.50
C GLU A 90 -11.67 4.01 -14.00
N PHE A 91 -12.23 2.93 -13.46
CA PHE A 91 -13.52 2.98 -12.77
C PHE A 91 -13.53 4.00 -11.64
N TRP A 92 -12.49 4.06 -10.81
CA TRP A 92 -12.41 5.03 -9.71
C TRP A 92 -12.21 6.47 -10.17
N LYS A 93 -11.37 6.67 -11.18
CA LYS A 93 -11.20 7.98 -11.80
C LYS A 93 -12.55 8.50 -12.32
N GLU A 94 -13.27 7.66 -13.05
CA GLU A 94 -14.53 8.05 -13.68
C GLU A 94 -15.69 8.17 -12.68
N SER A 95 -15.80 7.26 -11.72
CA SER A 95 -16.80 7.35 -10.65
C SER A 95 -16.56 8.56 -9.75
N LYS A 96 -15.32 8.90 -9.42
CA LYS A 96 -14.99 10.14 -8.70
C LYS A 96 -15.38 11.38 -9.51
N ARG A 97 -15.18 11.36 -10.84
CA ARG A 97 -15.55 12.46 -11.75
C ARG A 97 -17.07 12.66 -11.83
N GLN A 98 -17.84 11.59 -11.93
CA GLN A 98 -19.30 11.65 -12.13
C GLN A 98 -20.11 11.70 -10.83
N CYS A 99 -19.61 11.09 -9.75
CA CYS A 99 -20.36 10.88 -8.51
C CYS A 99 -19.66 11.46 -7.27
N GLY A 100 -18.51 12.11 -7.45
CA GLY A 100 -17.69 12.61 -6.34
C GLY A 100 -16.97 11.51 -5.56
N LYS A 101 -16.19 11.92 -4.55
CA LYS A 101 -15.42 11.01 -3.70
C LYS A 101 -16.35 10.24 -2.75
N ASN A 102 -16.43 8.92 -2.89
CA ASN A 102 -16.95 8.00 -1.86
C ASN A 102 -15.80 7.32 -1.07
N ARG A 103 -16.13 6.53 -0.04
CA ARG A 103 -15.14 5.93 0.88
C ARG A 103 -14.19 4.91 0.24
N ALA A 104 -14.56 4.28 -0.88
CA ALA A 104 -13.67 3.34 -1.57
C ALA A 104 -12.40 4.04 -2.08
N HIS A 105 -12.47 5.33 -2.40
CA HIS A 105 -11.34 6.11 -2.90
C HIS A 105 -10.32 6.49 -1.81
N GLU A 106 -10.58 6.20 -0.54
CA GLU A 106 -9.61 6.49 0.53
C GLU A 106 -8.42 5.53 0.51
N ILE A 107 -8.57 4.39 -0.17
CA ILE A 107 -7.55 3.34 -0.28
C ILE A 107 -7.39 2.93 -1.77
N PHE A 108 -6.42 2.07 -2.07
CA PHE A 108 -6.21 1.40 -3.37
C PHE A 108 -7.14 0.17 -3.57
N PRO A 109 -7.32 -0.39 -4.78
CA PRO A 109 -8.20 -1.55 -4.97
C PRO A 109 -7.60 -2.79 -4.32
N HIS A 110 -8.35 -3.43 -3.43
CA HIS A 110 -7.85 -4.56 -2.63
C HIS A 110 -8.96 -5.49 -2.16
N ILE A 111 -8.54 -6.67 -1.68
CA ILE A 111 -9.31 -7.57 -0.84
C ILE A 111 -8.67 -7.58 0.55
N THR A 112 -9.46 -7.33 1.60
CA THR A 112 -8.99 -7.34 2.99
C THR A 112 -8.84 -8.76 3.51
N LEU A 113 -7.64 -9.13 3.98
CA LEU A 113 -7.36 -10.45 4.53
C LEU A 113 -7.39 -10.47 6.06
N CYS A 114 -7.12 -9.35 6.73
CA CYS A 114 -7.27 -9.23 8.18
C CYS A 114 -7.72 -7.83 8.58
N ASP A 115 -8.28 -7.70 9.79
CA ASP A 115 -8.45 -6.39 10.42
C ASP A 115 -7.07 -5.76 10.66
N PHE A 116 -7.04 -4.45 10.87
CA PHE A 116 -5.82 -3.78 11.31
C PHE A 116 -5.35 -4.34 12.66
N PHE A 117 -4.03 -4.42 12.84
CA PHE A 117 -3.39 -4.93 14.06
C PHE A 117 -2.08 -4.19 14.34
N THR A 118 -1.67 -4.10 15.61
CA THR A 118 -0.38 -3.50 15.98
C THR A 118 0.73 -4.53 16.01
N CYS A 119 1.96 -4.09 15.74
CA CYS A 119 3.18 -4.89 15.88
C CYS A 119 4.27 -3.99 16.47
N GLU A 120 4.95 -4.45 17.52
CA GLU A 120 6.12 -3.75 18.06
C GLU A 120 7.21 -3.58 16.99
N ASP A 121 7.83 -2.40 16.94
CA ASP A 121 8.82 -2.05 15.90
C ASP A 121 9.97 -3.06 15.82
N GLN A 122 10.40 -3.63 16.96
CA GLN A 122 11.46 -4.65 17.03
C GLN A 122 11.05 -6.02 16.45
N LYS A 123 9.75 -6.30 16.30
CA LYS A 123 9.21 -7.59 15.83
C LYS A 123 8.79 -7.56 14.36
N VAL A 124 8.89 -6.42 13.68
CA VAL A 124 8.42 -6.22 12.29
C VAL A 124 9.11 -7.16 11.29
N GLU A 125 10.39 -7.47 11.47
CA GLU A 125 11.08 -8.45 10.60
C GLU A 125 10.50 -9.86 10.73
N ILE A 126 10.03 -10.24 11.92
CA ILE A 126 9.34 -11.53 12.14
C ILE A 126 8.03 -11.56 11.34
N LEU A 127 7.34 -10.41 11.23
CA LEU A 127 6.13 -10.29 10.42
C LEU A 127 6.41 -10.48 8.92
N TYR A 128 7.56 -9.99 8.43
CA TYR A 128 7.99 -10.20 7.04
C TYR A 128 8.32 -11.66 6.74
N ASP A 129 9.08 -12.31 7.63
CA ASP A 129 9.41 -13.73 7.53
C ASP A 129 8.16 -14.60 7.57
N THR A 130 7.19 -14.23 8.42
CA THR A 130 5.90 -14.89 8.53
C THR A 130 5.12 -14.77 7.22
N LEU A 131 4.99 -13.56 6.68
CA LEU A 131 4.31 -13.36 5.40
C LEU A 131 4.98 -14.14 4.27
N LYS A 132 6.31 -14.16 4.23
CA LYS A 132 7.07 -14.93 3.25
C LYS A 132 6.76 -16.41 3.34
N ARG A 133 6.88 -17.00 4.53
CA ARG A 133 6.68 -18.43 4.77
C ARG A 133 5.27 -18.87 4.42
N VAL A 134 4.26 -18.11 4.86
CA VAL A 134 2.86 -18.41 4.55
C VAL A 134 2.61 -18.28 3.04
N SER A 135 3.18 -17.27 2.38
CA SER A 135 3.08 -17.13 0.92
C SER A 135 3.71 -18.31 0.18
N ASP A 136 4.90 -18.74 0.60
CA ASP A 136 5.60 -19.88 0.00
C ASP A 136 4.79 -21.18 0.19
N ASN A 137 4.18 -21.37 1.37
CA ASN A 137 3.32 -22.53 1.67
C ASN A 137 2.05 -22.58 0.81
N PHE A 138 1.48 -21.42 0.48
CA PHE A 138 0.26 -21.34 -0.33
C PHE A 138 0.53 -21.25 -1.84
N SER A 139 1.78 -21.06 -2.26
CA SER A 139 2.16 -20.83 -3.68
C SER A 139 1.65 -21.89 -4.67
N GLN A 140 1.44 -23.12 -4.22
CA GLN A 140 0.97 -24.24 -5.06
C GLN A 140 -0.56 -24.41 -5.07
N CYS A 141 -1.25 -24.00 -4.00
CA CYS A 141 -2.70 -24.15 -3.85
C CYS A 141 -3.47 -22.85 -4.12
N PHE A 142 -2.77 -21.71 -4.20
CA PHE A 142 -3.40 -20.43 -4.44
C PHE A 142 -4.03 -20.37 -5.85
N PRO A 143 -5.26 -19.86 -5.98
CA PRO A 143 -5.93 -19.85 -7.28
C PRO A 143 -5.20 -18.96 -8.29
N SER A 144 -4.97 -19.50 -9.50
CA SER A 144 -4.39 -18.76 -10.62
C SER A 144 -5.30 -17.65 -11.15
N SER A 145 -6.61 -17.77 -10.90
CA SER A 145 -7.61 -16.75 -11.16
C SER A 145 -8.67 -16.77 -10.05
N ILE A 146 -9.10 -15.59 -9.60
CA ILE A 146 -10.14 -15.47 -8.58
C ILE A 146 -11.48 -15.20 -9.25
N SER A 147 -12.46 -16.06 -9.00
CA SER A 147 -13.84 -15.86 -9.48
C SER A 147 -14.48 -14.67 -8.76
N LEU A 148 -14.84 -13.64 -9.52
CA LEU A 148 -15.44 -12.40 -9.04
C LEU A 148 -16.87 -12.23 -9.60
N SER A 149 -17.83 -11.97 -8.73
CA SER A 149 -19.23 -11.70 -9.07
C SER A 149 -19.59 -10.28 -8.68
N LEU A 150 -20.17 -9.49 -9.58
CA LEU A 150 -20.56 -8.11 -9.27
C LEU A 150 -21.81 -8.11 -8.36
N HIS A 151 -21.74 -7.38 -7.26
CA HIS A 151 -22.84 -7.16 -6.33
C HIS A 151 -23.08 -5.67 -6.11
N SER A 152 -24.36 -5.29 -6.12
CA SER A 152 -24.80 -3.91 -5.92
C SER A 152 -25.93 -3.86 -4.89
N SER A 153 -25.92 -2.83 -4.06
CA SER A 153 -26.98 -2.46 -3.13
C SER A 153 -27.08 -0.93 -3.03
N THR A 154 -27.97 -0.43 -2.18
CA THR A 154 -28.29 1.01 -2.07
C THR A 154 -27.11 1.92 -1.70
N SER A 155 -26.07 1.36 -1.08
CA SER A 155 -24.89 2.12 -0.62
C SER A 155 -23.57 1.36 -0.72
N TYR A 156 -23.57 0.24 -1.46
CA TYR A 156 -22.40 -0.61 -1.67
C TYR A 156 -22.40 -1.19 -3.09
N LEU A 157 -21.24 -1.19 -3.72
CA LEU A 157 -20.96 -1.80 -5.02
C LEU A 157 -19.57 -2.45 -4.94
N GLY A 158 -19.46 -3.70 -5.37
CA GLY A 158 -18.20 -4.43 -5.30
C GLY A 158 -18.28 -5.81 -5.93
N PHE A 159 -17.16 -6.51 -5.97
CA PHE A 159 -17.09 -7.89 -6.39
C PHE A 159 -17.02 -8.81 -5.18
N PHE A 160 -17.85 -9.85 -5.13
CA PHE A 160 -17.68 -10.94 -4.18
C PHE A 160 -16.86 -12.05 -4.79
N VAL A 161 -16.00 -12.65 -3.97
CA VAL A 161 -15.19 -13.80 -4.35
C VAL A 161 -16.04 -15.06 -4.22
N GLY A 162 -16.01 -15.93 -5.24
CA GLY A 162 -16.71 -17.21 -5.21
C GLY A 162 -16.23 -18.13 -4.07
N ASP A 163 -17.13 -18.93 -3.50
CA ASP A 163 -16.91 -19.63 -2.23
C ASP A 163 -15.65 -20.52 -2.20
N SER A 164 -15.36 -21.25 -3.28
CA SER A 164 -14.18 -22.11 -3.37
C SER A 164 -12.88 -21.32 -3.19
N HIS A 165 -12.75 -20.18 -3.88
CA HIS A 165 -11.58 -19.30 -3.77
C HIS A 165 -11.60 -18.52 -2.46
N ALA A 166 -12.77 -18.10 -1.99
CA ALA A 166 -12.91 -17.38 -0.72
C ALA A 166 -12.42 -18.22 0.46
N ASN A 167 -12.64 -19.54 0.45
CA ASN A 167 -12.14 -20.44 1.49
C ASN A 167 -10.60 -20.49 1.51
N ILE A 168 -9.95 -20.59 0.35
CA ILE A 168 -8.47 -20.55 0.26
C ILE A 168 -7.91 -19.23 0.82
N LEU A 169 -8.55 -18.10 0.50
CA LEU A 169 -8.14 -16.79 1.03
C LEU A 169 -8.31 -16.67 2.54
N LYS A 170 -9.37 -17.26 3.09
CA LYS A 170 -9.61 -17.33 4.54
C LYS A 170 -8.57 -18.21 5.23
N GLU A 171 -8.26 -19.36 4.67
CA GLU A 171 -7.20 -20.25 5.18
C GLU A 171 -5.84 -19.55 5.18
N PHE A 172 -5.51 -18.83 4.10
CA PHE A 172 -4.30 -18.01 4.02
C PHE A 172 -4.26 -16.95 5.14
N ALA A 173 -5.36 -16.23 5.34
CA ALA A 173 -5.48 -15.22 6.40
C ALA A 173 -5.35 -15.82 7.81
N VAL A 174 -5.95 -16.99 8.06
CA VAL A 174 -5.87 -17.71 9.34
C VAL A 174 -4.44 -18.20 9.60
N ALA A 175 -3.75 -18.71 8.58
CA ALA A 175 -2.36 -19.14 8.68
C ALA A 175 -1.44 -17.97 9.05
N PHE A 176 -1.56 -16.84 8.33
CA PHE A 176 -0.82 -15.62 8.66
C PHE A 176 -1.12 -15.12 10.08
N SER A 177 -2.39 -15.06 10.46
CA SER A 177 -2.82 -14.63 11.80
C SER A 177 -2.21 -15.50 12.90
N SER A 178 -2.26 -16.83 12.72
CA SER A 178 -1.78 -17.79 13.72
C SER A 178 -0.26 -17.72 13.88
N GLU A 179 0.49 -17.64 12.78
CA GLU A 179 1.94 -17.50 12.82
C GLU A 179 2.39 -16.15 13.36
N ALA A 180 1.73 -15.05 12.97
CA ALA A 180 2.05 -13.71 13.47
C ALA A 180 1.77 -13.59 14.98
N SER A 181 0.69 -14.19 15.47
CA SER A 181 0.41 -14.27 16.90
C SER A 181 1.46 -15.11 17.64
N ALA A 182 1.84 -16.28 17.11
CA ALA A 182 2.80 -17.15 17.78
C ALA A 182 4.24 -16.61 17.81
N LEU A 183 4.66 -15.90 16.75
CA LEU A 183 6.07 -15.51 16.57
C LEU A 183 6.34 -14.03 16.87
N ALA A 184 5.36 -13.16 16.62
CA ALA A 184 5.48 -11.71 16.77
C ALA A 184 4.52 -11.14 17.84
N ASP A 185 3.77 -11.99 18.55
CA ASP A 185 2.81 -11.58 19.60
C ASP A 185 1.77 -10.57 19.08
N CYS A 186 1.40 -10.70 17.80
CA CYS A 186 0.45 -9.81 17.14
C CYS A 186 -0.98 -10.36 17.28
N HIS A 187 -1.91 -9.53 17.73
CA HIS A 187 -3.34 -9.88 17.75
C HIS A 187 -3.98 -9.64 16.39
N VAL A 188 -3.72 -10.54 15.44
CA VAL A 188 -4.27 -10.46 14.07
C VAL A 188 -5.62 -11.15 14.01
N LYS A 189 -6.67 -10.42 13.63
CA LYS A 189 -8.00 -11.02 13.39
C LYS A 189 -8.23 -11.27 11.90
N PRO A 190 -8.28 -12.54 11.45
CA PRO A 190 -8.43 -12.86 10.02
C PRO A 190 -9.84 -12.52 9.53
N CYS A 191 -9.95 -12.15 8.25
CA CYS A 191 -11.22 -11.87 7.60
C CYS A 191 -11.96 -13.19 7.29
N LEU A 192 -12.93 -13.56 8.13
CA LEU A 192 -13.73 -14.77 7.96
C LEU A 192 -15.10 -14.53 7.29
N LYS A 193 -15.45 -13.25 7.12
CA LYS A 193 -16.70 -12.81 6.47
C LYS A 193 -16.67 -13.08 4.96
N GLN A 194 -17.69 -12.64 4.25
CA GLN A 194 -17.71 -12.69 2.79
C GLN A 194 -16.54 -11.88 2.22
N ILE A 195 -15.66 -12.55 1.46
CA ILE A 195 -14.48 -11.94 0.86
C ILE A 195 -14.90 -11.14 -0.36
N HIS A 196 -14.44 -9.90 -0.45
CA HIS A 196 -14.90 -8.96 -1.46
C HIS A 196 -13.83 -7.94 -1.83
N LEU A 197 -13.93 -7.43 -3.05
CA LEU A 197 -13.22 -6.25 -3.56
C LEU A 197 -14.23 -5.12 -3.69
N THR A 198 -14.02 -4.02 -2.97
CA THR A 198 -14.97 -2.91 -2.97
C THR A 198 -14.69 -1.95 -4.13
N LEU A 199 -15.73 -1.60 -4.90
CA LEU A 199 -15.67 -0.58 -5.94
C LEU A 199 -16.19 0.76 -5.43
N ALA A 200 -17.29 0.78 -4.70
CA ALA A 200 -17.83 2.00 -4.12
C ALA A 200 -18.62 1.66 -2.85
N HIS A 201 -18.52 2.50 -1.82
CA HIS A 201 -19.39 2.35 -0.65
C HIS A 201 -19.60 3.69 0.07
N LYS A 202 -20.69 3.76 0.84
CA LYS A 202 -21.17 5.00 1.47
C LYS A 202 -21.37 6.13 0.46
N PHE A 203 -21.86 5.80 -0.73
CA PHE A 203 -22.30 6.78 -1.74
C PHE A 203 -23.80 7.07 -1.60
N TYR A 204 -24.25 8.19 -2.16
CA TYR A 204 -25.67 8.54 -2.17
C TYR A 204 -26.48 7.63 -3.11
N PRO A 205 -27.71 7.21 -2.76
CA PRO A 205 -28.50 6.29 -3.59
C PRO A 205 -28.72 6.74 -5.04
N HIS A 206 -28.77 8.04 -5.31
CA HIS A 206 -28.94 8.56 -6.69
C HIS A 206 -27.73 8.30 -7.59
N HIS A 207 -26.55 8.02 -7.03
CA HIS A 207 -25.35 7.62 -7.79
C HIS A 207 -25.35 6.14 -8.20
N GLN A 208 -26.22 5.31 -7.62
CA GLN A 208 -26.17 3.85 -7.79
C GLN A 208 -26.20 3.43 -9.27
N LYS A 209 -27.13 3.98 -10.07
CA LYS A 209 -27.27 3.61 -11.49
C LYS A 209 -26.02 3.93 -12.30
N THR A 210 -25.41 5.09 -12.07
CA THR A 210 -24.17 5.52 -12.75
C THR A 210 -23.02 4.60 -12.38
N LEU A 211 -22.86 4.29 -11.08
CA LEU A 211 -21.82 3.38 -10.61
C LEU A 211 -21.99 1.97 -11.17
N GLU A 212 -23.21 1.45 -11.22
CA GLU A 212 -23.52 0.14 -11.84
C GLU A 212 -23.19 0.11 -13.33
N GLN A 213 -23.46 1.19 -14.06
CA GLN A 213 -23.11 1.30 -15.48
C GLN A 213 -21.59 1.28 -15.69
N LEU A 214 -20.84 2.04 -14.88
CA LEU A 214 -19.38 2.05 -14.94
C LEU A 214 -18.79 0.68 -14.57
N ALA A 215 -19.34 0.00 -13.57
CA ALA A 215 -18.83 -1.30 -13.11
C ALA A 215 -19.00 -2.41 -14.17
N LYS A 216 -20.00 -2.30 -15.06
CA LYS A 216 -20.18 -3.24 -16.19
C LYS A 216 -19.03 -3.21 -17.20
N CYS A 217 -18.24 -2.13 -17.23
CA CYS A 217 -17.05 -2.04 -18.09
C CYS A 217 -15.86 -2.82 -17.54
N ILE A 218 -15.91 -3.26 -16.28
CA ILE A 218 -14.85 -4.07 -15.68
C ILE A 218 -15.13 -5.54 -16.02
N ASN A 219 -14.20 -6.22 -16.68
CA ASN A 219 -14.30 -7.65 -16.94
C ASN A 219 -13.74 -8.45 -15.75
N PRO A 220 -14.57 -9.10 -14.90
CA PRO A 220 -14.10 -9.86 -13.75
C PRO A 220 -13.32 -11.14 -14.12
N ARG A 221 -13.35 -11.56 -15.38
CA ARG A 221 -12.61 -12.73 -15.88
C ARG A 221 -11.24 -12.38 -16.45
N GLU A 222 -10.87 -11.10 -16.45
CA GLU A 222 -9.57 -10.67 -16.92
C GLU A 222 -8.47 -11.23 -16.03
N THR A 223 -7.41 -11.74 -16.66
CA THR A 223 -6.27 -12.32 -15.95
C THR A 223 -5.51 -11.21 -15.23
N CYS A 224 -5.21 -11.45 -13.94
CA CYS A 224 -4.37 -10.58 -13.13
C CYS A 224 -3.50 -11.39 -12.19
N GLN A 225 -2.36 -10.81 -11.79
CA GLN A 225 -1.56 -11.37 -10.71
C GLN A 225 -2.05 -10.80 -9.39
N TRP A 226 -2.24 -11.70 -8.43
CA TRP A 226 -2.64 -11.36 -7.06
C TRP A 226 -1.41 -11.34 -6.17
N VAL A 227 -1.26 -10.21 -5.46
CA VAL A 227 -0.11 -9.94 -4.59
C VAL A 227 -0.61 -9.76 -3.18
N ALA A 228 -0.12 -10.59 -2.25
CA ALA A 228 -0.30 -10.34 -0.83
C ALA A 228 0.68 -9.24 -0.42
N ALA A 229 0.16 -8.12 0.07
CA ALA A 229 0.94 -6.94 0.40
C ALA A 229 0.63 -6.46 1.82
N LEU A 230 1.69 -6.30 2.61
CA LEU A 230 1.63 -5.76 3.95
C LEU A 230 1.81 -4.24 3.92
N TYR A 231 0.86 -3.54 4.50
CA TYR A 231 0.89 -2.09 4.65
C TYR A 231 0.90 -1.73 6.14
N SER A 232 1.40 -0.55 6.45
CA SER A 232 1.21 0.07 7.76
C SER A 232 0.78 1.53 7.65
N ARG A 233 0.23 2.02 8.75
CA ARG A 233 -0.13 3.41 8.97
C ARG A 233 0.18 3.79 10.41
N ASP A 234 0.36 5.09 10.62
CA ASP A 234 0.59 5.65 11.95
C ASP A 234 -0.67 5.55 12.81
N MET A 235 -0.58 4.80 13.91
CA MET A 235 -1.70 4.55 14.82
C MET A 235 -2.25 5.84 15.45
N ARG A 236 -1.43 6.90 15.57
CA ARG A 236 -1.84 8.19 16.15
C ARG A 236 -2.92 8.88 15.32
N PHE A 237 -2.94 8.63 14.01
CA PHE A 237 -3.70 9.42 13.04
C PHE A 237 -4.82 8.63 12.34
N VAL A 238 -5.21 7.47 12.87
CA VAL A 238 -6.22 6.55 12.29
C VAL A 238 -7.60 7.21 12.08
N HIS A 239 -7.94 8.23 12.87
CA HIS A 239 -9.21 8.97 12.76
C HIS A 239 -9.04 10.37 12.18
N TYR A 240 -7.84 10.70 11.72
CA TYR A 240 -7.53 12.02 11.19
C TYR A 240 -7.86 12.06 9.70
N GLN A 241 -8.22 13.25 9.24
CA GLN A 241 -8.32 13.56 7.84
C GLN A 241 -6.93 13.80 7.27
N THR A 242 -6.64 13.21 6.11
CA THR A 242 -5.40 13.46 5.38
C THR A 242 -5.60 14.59 4.37
N LEU A 243 -4.75 15.60 4.46
CA LEU A 243 -4.65 16.70 3.51
C LEU A 243 -3.33 16.62 2.75
N ARG A 244 -3.33 17.13 1.51
CA ARG A 244 -2.12 17.32 0.69
C ARG A 244 -1.91 18.81 0.45
N ALA A 245 -0.70 19.30 0.71
CA ALA A 245 -0.33 20.69 0.43
C ALA A 245 -0.16 20.92 -1.08
N LEU A 246 -0.86 21.92 -1.60
CA LEU A 246 -0.76 22.38 -2.99
C LEU A 246 0.33 23.44 -3.14
N PHE A 247 0.52 24.26 -2.12
CA PHE A 247 1.48 25.36 -2.12
C PHE A 247 2.39 25.30 -0.89
N GLN A 248 3.57 25.88 -1.03
CA GLN A 248 4.47 26.09 0.10
C GLN A 248 3.96 27.22 1.00
N TYR A 249 4.17 27.09 2.30
CA TYR A 249 3.89 28.11 3.29
C TYR A 249 5.03 28.18 4.31
N LYS A 250 5.55 29.39 4.52
CA LYS A 250 6.57 29.67 5.53
C LYS A 250 5.90 30.28 6.76
N PRO A 251 6.11 29.72 7.96
CA PRO A 251 5.59 30.27 9.20
C PRO A 251 6.01 31.73 9.40
N GLN A 252 5.06 32.56 9.79
CA GLN A 252 5.24 33.92 10.30
C GLN A 252 5.24 33.94 11.83
N ASN A 253 4.52 33.00 12.46
CA ASN A 253 4.46 32.82 13.91
C ASN A 253 5.01 31.46 14.35
N ILE A 254 5.31 31.32 15.64
CA ILE A 254 5.95 30.11 16.21
C ILE A 254 5.02 28.89 16.29
N ASP A 255 3.72 29.13 16.28
CA ASP A 255 2.64 28.14 16.34
C ASP A 255 2.16 27.70 14.95
N GLU A 256 2.72 28.28 13.89
CA GLU A 256 2.40 27.96 12.50
C GLU A 256 3.29 26.83 11.96
N LEU A 257 2.69 25.96 11.16
CA LEU A 257 3.32 24.79 10.56
C LEU A 257 3.89 25.12 9.18
N MET A 258 5.18 24.87 9.01
CA MET A 258 5.81 24.93 7.69
C MET A 258 5.33 23.77 6.82
N ILE A 259 4.82 24.08 5.63
CA ILE A 259 4.41 23.09 4.63
C ILE A 259 5.08 23.39 3.27
N ASN A 260 5.45 22.33 2.57
CA ASN A 260 5.95 22.37 1.19
C ASN A 260 4.93 21.71 0.26
N THR A 261 4.95 22.08 -1.02
CA THR A 261 4.10 21.43 -2.03
C THR A 261 4.30 19.91 -2.02
N GLY A 262 3.20 19.16 -1.94
CA GLY A 262 3.18 17.71 -1.89
C GLY A 262 3.23 17.11 -0.48
N ASP A 263 3.42 17.91 0.57
CA ASP A 263 3.41 17.40 1.94
C ASP A 263 2.02 16.87 2.34
N PHE A 264 2.01 15.82 3.17
CA PHE A 264 0.79 15.33 3.80
C PHE A 264 0.65 15.87 5.22
N ILE A 265 -0.57 16.20 5.59
CA ILE A 265 -0.93 16.76 6.90
C ILE A 265 -2.10 15.97 7.47
N TYR A 266 -1.98 15.56 8.72
CA TYR A 266 -3.06 14.94 9.48
C TYR A 266 -3.83 16.02 10.23
N VAL A 267 -5.15 16.03 10.07
CA VAL A 267 -6.05 17.01 10.71
C VAL A 267 -7.09 16.26 11.52
N ASP A 268 -7.17 16.53 12.82
CA ASP A 268 -8.22 16.01 13.69
C ASP A 268 -9.51 16.81 13.45
N PRO A 269 -10.59 16.23 12.91
CA PRO A 269 -11.83 16.95 12.66
C PRO A 269 -12.50 17.49 13.93
N SER A 270 -12.20 16.90 15.10
CA SER A 270 -12.80 17.30 16.38
C SER A 270 -12.18 18.57 16.97
N GLN A 271 -10.98 18.95 16.53
CA GLN A 271 -10.21 20.09 17.07
C GLN A 271 -10.29 21.35 16.19
N GLN A 272 -11.25 21.42 15.26
CA GLN A 272 -11.33 22.53 14.31
C GLN A 272 -12.35 23.62 14.67
N SER A 273 -13.20 23.41 15.69
CA SER A 273 -14.27 24.37 16.03
C SER A 273 -13.77 25.74 16.50
N ASP A 274 -12.58 25.77 17.11
CA ASP A 274 -12.03 26.96 17.77
C ASP A 274 -10.94 27.64 16.93
N VAL A 275 -10.73 27.16 15.70
CA VAL A 275 -9.70 27.69 14.79
C VAL A 275 -10.26 28.89 14.02
N CYS A 276 -9.43 29.92 13.83
CA CYS A 276 -9.81 31.09 13.04
C CYS A 276 -10.15 30.70 11.60
N GLU A 277 -11.12 31.42 11.02
CA GLU A 277 -11.56 31.22 9.64
C GLU A 277 -10.37 31.23 8.65
N GLY A 278 -10.31 30.23 7.76
CA GLY A 278 -9.26 30.09 6.75
C GLY A 278 -7.99 29.38 7.25
N TRP A 279 -7.92 29.01 8.52
CA TRP A 279 -6.83 28.23 9.10
C TRP A 279 -7.30 26.86 9.56
N VAL A 280 -6.36 25.92 9.61
CA VAL A 280 -6.59 24.58 10.15
C VAL A 280 -5.39 24.20 11.03
N ILE A 281 -5.65 23.44 12.09
CA ILE A 281 -4.56 22.88 12.90
C ILE A 281 -4.28 21.45 12.47
N GLY A 282 -3.02 21.17 12.15
CA GLY A 282 -2.60 19.87 11.63
C GLY A 282 -1.23 19.44 12.09
N THR A 283 -0.94 18.16 11.90
CA THR A 283 0.34 17.53 12.19
C THR A 283 1.01 17.11 10.87
N SER A 284 2.24 17.56 10.63
CA SER A 284 2.98 17.19 9.43
C SER A 284 3.34 15.71 9.46
N HIS A 285 2.97 14.96 8.41
CA HIS A 285 3.43 13.57 8.25
C HIS A 285 4.96 13.48 8.08
N ARG A 286 5.61 14.54 7.56
CA ARG A 286 7.06 14.55 7.31
C ARG A 286 7.88 14.77 8.57
N THR A 287 7.37 15.57 9.51
CA THR A 287 8.16 16.02 10.67
C THR A 287 7.55 15.68 12.01
N GLY A 288 6.31 15.21 12.07
CA GLY A 288 5.57 14.99 13.31
C GLY A 288 5.19 16.26 14.07
N CYS A 289 5.60 17.44 13.59
CA CYS A 289 5.29 18.71 14.24
C CYS A 289 3.84 19.12 13.99
N ARG A 290 3.22 19.73 15.00
CA ARG A 290 1.85 20.26 14.95
C ARG A 290 1.87 21.79 14.88
N GLY A 291 0.96 22.38 14.12
CA GLY A 291 0.79 23.83 14.06
C GLY A 291 -0.34 24.26 13.13
N PHE A 292 -0.56 25.57 13.05
CA PHE A 292 -1.54 26.19 12.16
C PHE A 292 -1.04 26.28 10.73
N LEU A 293 -1.91 26.00 9.75
CA LEU A 293 -1.62 26.19 8.34
C LEU A 293 -2.85 26.78 7.60
N PRO A 294 -2.64 27.49 6.47
CA PRO A 294 -3.75 27.99 5.67
C PRO A 294 -4.54 26.83 5.05
N GLU A 295 -5.86 26.79 5.27
CA GLU A 295 -6.71 25.71 4.78
C GLU A 295 -6.74 25.68 3.24
N ASN A 296 -6.82 26.86 2.61
CA ASN A 296 -6.87 27.04 1.16
C ASN A 296 -5.56 26.65 0.44
N TYR A 297 -4.51 26.28 1.17
CA TYR A 297 -3.25 25.79 0.62
C TYR A 297 -3.24 24.26 0.48
N THR A 298 -4.35 23.61 0.83
CA THR A 298 -4.43 22.15 0.90
C THR A 298 -5.66 21.62 0.16
N GLU A 299 -5.63 20.33 -0.14
CA GLU A 299 -6.79 19.57 -0.61
C GLU A 299 -6.92 18.23 0.11
N ARG A 300 -8.08 17.59 0.01
CA ARG A 300 -8.31 16.24 0.55
C ARG A 300 -7.45 15.21 -0.20
N ALA A 301 -6.55 14.55 0.54
CA ALA A 301 -5.83 13.37 0.07
C ALA A 301 -6.63 12.09 0.36
N SER A 302 -6.14 10.96 -0.12
CA SER A 302 -6.61 9.64 0.29
C SER A 302 -5.83 9.18 1.52
N GLU A 303 -6.49 8.47 2.43
CA GLU A 303 -5.86 7.97 3.66
C GLU A 303 -4.60 7.14 3.35
N SER A 304 -4.69 6.26 2.35
CA SER A 304 -3.59 5.37 1.95
C SER A 304 -2.39 6.09 1.33
N ASP A 305 -2.49 7.38 1.00
CA ASP A 305 -1.37 8.14 0.43
C ASP A 305 -0.21 8.31 1.44
N THR A 306 -0.51 8.17 2.74
CA THR A 306 0.48 8.20 3.83
C THR A 306 0.89 6.82 4.31
N TRP A 307 0.30 5.75 3.77
CA TRP A 307 0.60 4.40 4.22
C TRP A 307 1.93 3.92 3.66
N VAL A 308 2.59 3.07 4.42
CA VAL A 308 3.87 2.48 4.06
C VAL A 308 3.62 1.09 3.50
N LYS A 309 4.04 0.83 2.26
CA LYS A 309 4.11 -0.55 1.72
C LYS A 309 5.41 -1.22 2.17
N HIS A 310 5.29 -2.34 2.88
CA HIS A 310 6.43 -3.06 3.48
C HIS A 310 6.97 -4.17 2.57
N ARG A 311 6.24 -5.28 2.47
CA ARG A 311 6.63 -6.47 1.71
C ARG A 311 5.44 -6.94 0.89
N GLU A 312 5.75 -7.52 -0.26
CA GLU A 312 4.75 -8.04 -1.18
C GLU A 312 5.20 -9.39 -1.74
N TYR A 313 4.26 -10.31 -1.88
CA TYR A 313 4.51 -11.65 -2.39
C TYR A 313 3.45 -12.01 -3.42
N VAL A 314 3.90 -12.43 -4.60
CA VAL A 314 3.03 -12.91 -5.66
C VAL A 314 2.56 -14.32 -5.29
N LEU A 315 1.25 -14.52 -5.16
CA LEU A 315 0.70 -15.82 -4.77
C LEU A 315 0.36 -16.71 -5.97
N ALA A 316 0.14 -16.12 -7.15
CA ALA A 316 -0.18 -16.85 -8.37
C ALA A 316 1.05 -16.94 -9.29
N THR A 317 1.63 -18.13 -9.42
CA THR A 317 2.64 -18.41 -10.45
C THR A 317 1.94 -19.07 -11.64
N THR A 318 1.97 -18.44 -12.81
CA THR A 318 1.64 -19.13 -14.07
C THR A 318 2.53 -20.37 -14.16
N PRO A 319 2.05 -21.55 -14.58
CA PRO A 319 2.93 -22.68 -14.82
C PRO A 319 4.02 -22.22 -15.78
N ARG A 320 5.29 -22.35 -15.38
CA ARG A 320 6.41 -22.21 -16.30
C ARG A 320 6.23 -23.29 -17.36
N PHE A 321 5.69 -22.93 -18.52
CA PHE A 321 5.88 -23.76 -19.70
C PHE A 321 7.38 -23.84 -19.91
N LEU A 322 7.95 -25.01 -19.58
CA LEU A 322 9.28 -25.39 -20.03
C LEU A 322 9.24 -25.29 -21.55
N THR A 323 9.78 -24.21 -22.10
CA THR A 323 10.21 -24.20 -23.50
C THR A 323 11.34 -25.21 -23.60
N GLN A 324 10.97 -26.46 -23.86
CA GLN A 324 11.88 -27.42 -24.45
C GLN A 324 12.29 -26.83 -25.79
N THR A 325 13.47 -26.22 -25.84
CA THR A 325 14.18 -26.01 -27.09
C THR A 325 14.49 -27.39 -27.65
N LYS A 326 13.59 -27.88 -28.52
CA LYS A 326 13.90 -28.96 -29.44
C LYS A 326 15.01 -28.45 -30.35
N ASN A 327 16.23 -28.94 -30.10
CA ASN A 327 17.31 -28.91 -31.08
C ASN A 327 16.85 -29.70 -32.31
N GLU A 328 16.75 -29.05 -33.47
CA GLU A 328 16.75 -29.75 -34.75
C GLU A 328 18.20 -29.90 -35.26
N PRO A 329 18.50 -30.99 -36.00
CA PRO A 329 19.86 -31.31 -36.41
C PRO A 329 20.25 -30.55 -37.68
N ASN A 330 21.52 -30.17 -37.72
CA ASN A 330 22.17 -29.47 -38.82
C ASN A 330 22.51 -30.46 -39.96
N GLU A 331 21.76 -30.45 -41.05
CA GLU A 331 22.15 -31.13 -42.30
C GLU A 331 22.79 -30.15 -43.29
N LYS A 332 24.01 -30.51 -43.69
CA LYS A 332 24.85 -29.82 -44.66
C LYS A 332 24.35 -30.06 -46.08
N LEU A 333 24.37 -29.02 -46.92
CA LEU A 333 24.58 -29.21 -48.36
C LEU A 333 25.58 -28.19 -48.91
N ASN A 334 26.60 -28.73 -49.58
CA ASN A 334 27.65 -28.06 -50.34
C ASN A 334 27.21 -27.81 -51.79
N GLY A 335 27.85 -26.81 -52.42
CA GLY A 335 28.00 -26.65 -53.88
C GLY A 335 26.98 -25.68 -54.50
N GLU A 336 27.30 -24.71 -55.36
CA GLU A 336 28.51 -24.32 -56.11
C GLU A 336 28.39 -22.81 -56.47
N VAL A 337 29.52 -22.18 -56.80
CA VAL A 337 29.68 -20.80 -57.31
C VAL A 337 29.97 -20.93 -58.82
N PRO A 338 29.51 -20.04 -59.74
CA PRO A 338 30.37 -18.92 -60.13
C PRO A 338 29.70 -17.61 -60.63
N SER A 339 30.33 -16.51 -60.19
CA SER A 339 30.85 -15.38 -61.01
C SER A 339 30.02 -14.13 -61.37
N SER A 340 30.59 -13.01 -60.90
CA SER A 340 30.92 -11.75 -61.59
C SER A 340 29.86 -10.69 -61.92
N GLY A 341 30.20 -9.44 -61.61
CA GLY A 341 29.53 -8.24 -62.13
C GLY A 341 29.72 -6.99 -61.27
N MET A 342 30.94 -6.47 -61.16
CA MET A 342 31.20 -5.12 -60.61
C MET A 342 31.07 -4.09 -61.73
N SER A 343 30.42 -2.94 -61.47
CA SER A 343 30.84 -1.56 -61.85
C SER A 343 29.70 -0.65 -62.34
N ARG A 344 29.55 0.50 -61.66
CA ARG A 344 29.36 1.92 -62.10
C ARG A 344 28.47 2.18 -63.35
N SER A 345 27.64 3.22 -63.48
CA SER A 345 27.70 4.62 -63.04
C SER A 345 26.50 5.41 -63.66
N LEU A 346 26.24 6.62 -63.12
CA LEU A 346 25.80 7.87 -63.82
C LEU A 346 24.35 7.99 -64.37
N THR A 347 23.49 8.76 -63.69
CA THR A 347 23.04 10.17 -63.96
C THR A 347 22.13 10.40 -65.19
N ASN A 348 20.90 10.88 -64.96
CA ASN A 348 20.38 12.21 -65.34
C ASN A 348 18.84 12.22 -65.17
N VAL A 349 18.26 13.05 -64.28
CA VAL A 349 17.81 14.45 -64.48
C VAL A 349 16.70 14.57 -65.52
N LEU A 350 15.48 14.96 -65.09
CA LEU A 350 14.79 16.22 -65.45
C LEU A 350 13.40 16.31 -64.75
N PRO A 351 12.81 17.53 -64.59
CA PRO A 351 11.85 17.88 -63.55
C PRO A 351 10.51 18.43 -64.10
N LEU A 352 9.71 18.96 -63.16
CA LEU A 352 8.56 19.88 -63.29
C LEU A 352 7.24 19.28 -63.80
N GLN A 353 6.22 19.30 -62.94
CA GLN A 353 5.39 20.50 -62.77
C GLN A 353 4.76 20.57 -61.37
#